data_AF-A0A9W8BCP9-F1
#
_entry.id   AF-A0A9W8BCP9-F1
#
_cell.length_a   1.000
_cell.length_b   1.000
_cell.length_c   1.000
_cell.angle_alpha   90.00
_cell.angle_beta   90.00
_cell.angle_gamma   90.00
#
_symmetry.space_group_name_H-M   'P 1'
#
loop_
_entity.id
_entity.type
_entity.pdbx_description
1 polymer ?
#
loop_
_entity_poly.entity_id
_entity_poly.type
_entity_poly.pdbx_seq_one_letter_code
_entity_poly.pdbx_strand_id
1 'polypeptide(L)'
;MDRQQPYAYYNPAAMDGGSVDDFGAHGAAYPRGAAGVGNPFADQSSAAAVDGSQRAGAVGMNPVGARILEEKEMRMDSYAQKQSAKAVVGGGTGGEGNVEKGQHEHVEDLETTRTRRLWVLFTWMMTWWIPSPFLSWCGRMQRPDVRMAWREKVAICVIIVFLWFVLLFVIIGLGLILCPKEYVWTLDDVAGHNTDRSSYVALRGSVYDITDFMKQKHGDSAYSATSDVFLQSYSGNDVNASFPLPVRVACPQFATATSDPNYLFFYPVSGASEVDPNQANMFQHTMNRDSISKKLQDPNFFAKYALPTMKKFKLGGIVWSFDWINSMYKDQSQFWRVINKEVFNLQPYFDAAKSGLNVNKKYNILDSRLEAIMDQGGYGSADVTSSWNNIVWDAATRDSNYSCMKNLFYVGQVDDRHSIRCLFTNYMLLAFACLLMLVVLVKFLAALQFGNKKRPVPPSKFVVCQVPCYTEDDDSLLKTINSLTTLEYQDNHKLMFIICDGNIIGSGNDKPTPRIVLDILGVDP
;
A
#
# COMPACT_ATOMS: atom_id res chain seq x y z
N MET A 1 7.24 -21.78 -5.06
CA MET A 1 7.16 -22.85 -4.03
C MET A 1 7.19 -22.13 -2.69
N ASP A 2 6.03 -21.66 -2.28
CA ASP A 2 5.88 -20.90 -1.05
C ASP A 2 5.74 -21.86 0.13
N ARG A 3 6.36 -21.52 1.26
CA ARG A 3 6.08 -22.17 2.55
C ARG A 3 5.81 -21.07 3.57
N GLN A 4 4.54 -20.76 3.74
CA GLN A 4 4.04 -20.01 4.90
C GLN A 4 4.35 -20.81 6.17
N GLN A 5 4.70 -20.12 7.27
CA GLN A 5 4.63 -20.67 8.62
C GLN A 5 3.88 -19.69 9.54
N PRO A 6 3.21 -20.19 10.60
CA PRO A 6 2.14 -19.45 11.28
C PRO A 6 2.64 -18.62 12.46
N TYR A 7 1.89 -17.57 12.77
CA TYR A 7 2.03 -16.77 13.99
C TYR A 7 1.63 -17.58 15.23
N ALA A 8 2.46 -17.59 16.27
CA ALA A 8 2.12 -18.12 17.58
C ALA A 8 1.58 -16.99 18.48
N TYR A 9 0.43 -17.22 19.11
CA TYR A 9 -0.15 -16.30 20.11
C TYR A 9 0.48 -16.55 21.49
N TYR A 10 0.79 -15.48 22.20
CA TYR A 10 1.35 -15.51 23.56
C TYR A 10 0.24 -15.68 24.61
N ASN A 11 0.46 -16.52 25.63
CA ASN A 11 -0.45 -16.71 26.76
C ASN A 11 0.34 -16.68 28.08
N PRO A 12 0.23 -15.61 28.91
CA PRO A 12 1.00 -15.47 30.13
C PRO A 12 0.23 -16.00 31.35
N ALA A 13 0.31 -17.31 31.63
CA ALA A 13 -0.22 -17.89 32.87
C ALA A 13 0.42 -19.25 33.22
N ALA A 14 1.61 -19.24 33.85
CA ALA A 14 2.06 -20.26 34.82
C ALA A 14 3.51 -19.97 35.27
N MET A 15 3.70 -19.63 36.55
CA MET A 15 4.79 -20.05 37.45
C MET A 15 4.37 -19.65 38.87
N ASP A 16 4.84 -20.40 39.88
CA ASP A 16 4.04 -20.72 41.08
C ASP A 16 4.64 -20.20 42.40
N GLY A 17 3.78 -20.09 43.44
CA GLY A 17 4.06 -20.29 44.86
C GLY A 17 5.04 -19.37 45.62
N GLY A 18 4.56 -18.70 46.69
CA GLY A 18 5.47 -18.07 47.66
C GLY A 18 4.88 -17.17 48.76
N SER A 19 4.07 -17.72 49.67
CA SER A 19 3.78 -17.28 51.05
C SER A 19 4.48 -16.03 51.65
N VAL A 20 3.72 -15.12 52.30
CA VAL A 20 3.78 -14.76 53.75
C VAL A 20 2.85 -13.55 54.08
N ASP A 21 1.82 -13.83 54.87
CA ASP A 21 1.23 -13.12 56.02
C ASP A 21 1.17 -11.56 56.15
N ASP A 22 -0.09 -11.09 56.25
CA ASP A 22 -0.68 -10.24 57.32
C ASP A 22 -0.78 -8.69 57.25
N PHE A 23 -1.83 -8.21 57.95
CA PHE A 23 -2.21 -6.86 58.38
C PHE A 23 -2.65 -5.76 57.39
N GLY A 24 -3.90 -5.30 57.61
CA GLY A 24 -4.10 -3.89 58.00
C GLY A 24 -5.00 -3.03 57.10
N ALA A 25 -6.20 -2.70 57.60
CA ALA A 25 -7.12 -1.76 56.97
C ALA A 25 -6.89 -0.29 57.39
N HIS A 26 -7.83 0.60 56.99
CA HIS A 26 -7.89 2.07 57.16
C HIS A 26 -7.15 2.87 56.08
N GLY A 27 -7.72 3.85 55.36
CA GLY A 27 -9.10 4.39 55.37
C GLY A 27 -9.20 5.79 55.99
N ALA A 28 -9.23 6.84 55.17
CA ALA A 28 -9.70 8.18 55.50
C ALA A 28 -10.04 8.97 54.23
N ALA A 29 -10.93 9.96 54.33
CA ALA A 29 -11.47 10.67 53.17
C ALA A 29 -11.58 12.19 53.41
N TYR A 30 -11.42 12.98 52.32
CA TYR A 30 -12.08 14.28 52.07
C TYR A 30 -11.74 15.50 52.98
N PRO A 31 -12.18 16.76 52.69
CA PRO A 31 -12.54 17.40 51.40
C PRO A 31 -12.13 18.92 51.25
N ARG A 32 -12.64 19.55 50.16
CA ARG A 32 -12.95 21.00 49.91
C ARG A 32 -11.81 21.93 49.43
N GLY A 33 -12.06 22.86 48.48
CA GLY A 33 -13.24 23.04 47.60
C GLY A 33 -13.45 24.47 47.04
N ALA A 34 -14.36 24.59 46.05
CA ALA A 34 -15.01 25.82 45.49
C ALA A 34 -14.10 26.87 44.78
N ALA A 35 -14.54 27.71 43.83
CA ALA A 35 -15.84 27.94 43.12
C ALA A 35 -15.54 28.26 41.61
N GLY A 36 -16.47 28.17 40.64
CA GLY A 36 -17.43 29.22 40.22
C GLY A 36 -16.74 30.40 39.48
N VAL A 37 -17.22 31.05 38.40
CA VAL A 37 -18.47 31.14 37.59
C VAL A 37 -18.03 31.70 36.20
N GLY A 38 -18.66 31.52 35.03
CA GLY A 38 -19.93 30.89 34.59
C GLY A 38 -20.06 30.94 33.05
N ASN A 39 -21.27 31.17 32.49
CA ASN A 39 -21.53 31.30 31.03
C ASN A 39 -22.75 32.21 30.79
N PRO A 40 -22.85 33.00 29.69
CA PRO A 40 -24.11 33.01 28.93
C PRO A 40 -24.03 33.29 27.40
N PHE A 41 -24.76 32.45 26.64
CA PHE A 41 -25.70 32.74 25.54
C PHE A 41 -25.39 33.61 24.29
N ALA A 42 -25.89 33.07 23.15
CA ALA A 42 -26.53 33.74 22.00
C ALA A 42 -25.65 34.55 21.00
N ASP A 43 -26.03 34.73 19.72
CA ASP A 43 -26.88 33.99 18.75
C ASP A 43 -26.65 34.62 17.34
N GLN A 44 -27.16 33.98 16.28
CA GLN A 44 -27.51 34.55 14.97
C GLN A 44 -26.47 34.84 13.87
N SER A 45 -27.01 34.65 12.66
CA SER A 45 -26.43 34.76 11.33
C SER A 45 -26.74 36.10 10.64
N SER A 46 -26.05 36.42 9.55
CA SER A 46 -26.66 36.88 8.27
C SER A 46 -25.60 37.33 7.25
N ALA A 47 -26.03 37.55 6.00
CA ALA A 47 -25.18 37.88 4.85
C ALA A 47 -25.71 39.11 4.07
N ALA A 48 -24.81 39.89 3.46
CA ALA A 48 -24.97 40.80 2.31
C ALA A 48 -23.59 41.46 2.04
N ALA A 49 -23.02 41.65 0.84
CA ALA A 49 -23.49 41.95 -0.53
C ALA A 49 -23.55 43.47 -0.88
N VAL A 50 -23.31 43.79 -2.16
CA VAL A 50 -23.43 45.12 -2.86
C VAL A 50 -22.22 46.08 -2.71
N ASP A 51 -21.81 46.92 -3.69
CA ASP A 51 -21.70 46.88 -5.18
C ASP A 51 -20.98 48.18 -5.67
N GLY A 52 -20.31 48.15 -6.83
CA GLY A 52 -19.98 49.30 -7.70
C GLY A 52 -18.94 50.35 -7.23
N SER A 53 -18.37 51.20 -8.09
CA SER A 53 -18.32 51.26 -9.56
C SER A 53 -17.29 52.33 -10.05
N GLN A 54 -16.96 52.33 -11.37
CA GLN A 54 -16.30 53.39 -12.17
C GLN A 54 -14.77 53.61 -12.07
N ARG A 55 -14.03 54.11 -13.09
CA ARG A 55 -14.12 54.09 -14.59
C ARG A 55 -12.82 54.71 -15.19
N ALA A 56 -12.57 54.48 -16.49
CA ALA A 56 -11.57 55.11 -17.40
C ALA A 56 -10.13 54.55 -17.39
N GLY A 57 -9.38 54.51 -18.51
CA GLY A 57 -9.78 54.72 -19.91
C GLY A 57 -8.64 55.05 -20.91
N ALA A 58 -8.28 54.09 -21.79
CA ALA A 58 -7.41 54.23 -23.00
C ALA A 58 -5.91 54.62 -22.75
N VAL A 59 -4.92 54.40 -23.64
CA VAL A 59 -4.85 54.31 -25.12
C VAL A 59 -3.70 53.38 -25.61
N GLY A 60 -3.91 52.63 -26.71
CA GLY A 60 -2.90 52.17 -27.71
C GLY A 60 -1.91 51.03 -27.32
N MET A 61 -1.44 50.14 -28.21
CA MET A 61 -1.68 49.86 -29.65
C MET A 61 -1.48 48.35 -29.95
N ASN A 62 -2.14 47.83 -30.99
CA ASN A 62 -2.13 46.43 -31.48
C ASN A 62 -1.06 46.21 -32.62
N PRO A 63 -1.00 45.06 -33.34
CA PRO A 63 -0.72 43.69 -32.88
C PRO A 63 0.25 42.89 -33.82
N VAL A 64 0.88 41.81 -33.36
CA VAL A 64 1.38 40.73 -34.27
C VAL A 64 1.25 39.36 -33.58
N GLY A 65 0.71 38.35 -34.29
CA GLY A 65 0.96 36.93 -33.95
C GLY A 65 -0.15 36.09 -33.33
N ALA A 66 -1.44 36.30 -33.66
CA ALA A 66 -2.53 35.41 -33.23
C ALA A 66 -3.61 35.20 -34.30
N ARG A 67 -3.29 34.48 -35.40
CA ARG A 67 -4.27 34.21 -36.47
C ARG A 67 -3.93 33.00 -37.37
N ILE A 68 -3.57 31.85 -36.79
CA ILE A 68 -3.25 30.60 -37.56
C ILE A 68 -3.95 29.33 -37.02
N LEU A 69 -4.63 29.35 -35.86
CA LEU A 69 -5.16 28.13 -35.22
C LEU A 69 -6.68 27.87 -35.33
N GLU A 70 -7.49 28.77 -35.90
CA GLU A 70 -8.94 28.54 -36.10
C GLU A 70 -9.29 27.74 -37.37
N GLU A 71 -8.42 27.72 -38.39
CA GLU A 71 -8.78 27.19 -39.72
C GLU A 71 -8.69 25.65 -39.85
N LYS A 72 -8.23 24.94 -38.81
CA LYS A 72 -8.07 23.47 -38.84
C LYS A 72 -9.19 22.67 -38.19
N GLU A 73 -9.98 23.24 -37.27
CA GLU A 73 -11.08 22.50 -36.64
C GLU A 73 -12.27 22.29 -37.60
N MET A 74 -12.53 23.26 -38.49
CA MET A 74 -13.65 23.22 -39.46
C MET A 74 -13.53 22.13 -40.55
N ARG A 75 -12.42 21.36 -40.59
CA ARG A 75 -12.15 20.35 -41.64
C ARG A 75 -12.44 18.91 -41.19
N MET A 76 -12.70 18.65 -39.90
CA MET A 76 -13.04 17.29 -39.42
C MET A 76 -14.54 16.95 -39.50
N ASP A 77 -15.43 17.95 -39.47
CA ASP A 77 -16.88 17.69 -39.48
C ASP A 77 -17.39 17.16 -40.85
N SER A 78 -16.64 17.34 -41.95
CA SER A 78 -17.09 16.91 -43.28
C SER A 78 -17.00 15.40 -43.56
N TYR A 79 -16.46 14.59 -42.64
CA TYR A 79 -16.27 13.14 -42.85
C TYR A 79 -17.40 12.27 -42.30
N ALA A 80 -18.30 12.80 -41.47
CA ALA A 80 -19.44 12.06 -40.95
C ALA A 80 -20.64 12.01 -41.93
N GLN A 81 -20.78 13.00 -42.81
CA GLN A 81 -22.04 13.26 -43.54
C GLN A 81 -21.90 13.31 -45.07
N LYS A 82 -20.81 12.78 -45.64
CA LYS A 82 -20.57 12.69 -47.10
C LYS A 82 -20.53 11.25 -47.62
N GLN A 83 -21.64 10.52 -47.48
CA GLN A 83 -21.81 9.25 -48.22
C GLN A 83 -23.27 8.86 -48.56
N SER A 84 -24.04 9.79 -49.14
CA SER A 84 -25.30 9.47 -49.85
C SER A 84 -25.52 10.32 -51.12
N ALA A 85 -24.45 10.91 -51.68
CA ALA A 85 -24.54 11.76 -52.87
C ALA A 85 -23.32 11.61 -53.81
N LYS A 86 -23.23 10.47 -54.52
CA LYS A 86 -22.44 10.39 -55.76
C LYS A 86 -22.81 9.19 -56.65
N ALA A 87 -23.90 9.33 -57.39
CA ALA A 87 -24.09 8.66 -58.67
C ALA A 87 -24.78 9.63 -59.66
N VAL A 88 -24.30 9.66 -60.90
CA VAL A 88 -24.86 10.33 -62.08
C VAL A 88 -24.89 11.88 -62.08
N VAL A 89 -23.94 12.46 -62.83
CA VAL A 89 -24.24 13.55 -63.79
C VAL A 89 -23.45 13.27 -65.07
N GLY A 90 -24.15 13.25 -66.20
CA GLY A 90 -23.60 13.07 -67.55
C GLY A 90 -24.76 13.07 -68.54
N GLY A 91 -25.03 14.22 -69.15
CA GLY A 91 -26.28 14.47 -69.89
C GLY A 91 -26.27 13.97 -71.34
N GLY A 92 -27.48 13.75 -71.88
CA GLY A 92 -27.79 13.44 -73.27
C GLY A 92 -29.27 13.75 -73.54
N THR A 93 -29.60 14.17 -74.76
CA THR A 93 -30.85 14.87 -75.10
C THR A 93 -32.02 13.97 -75.52
N GLY A 94 -33.25 14.32 -75.09
CA GLY A 94 -34.50 14.06 -75.81
C GLY A 94 -35.47 13.04 -75.19
N GLY A 95 -36.78 13.29 -75.34
CA GLY A 95 -37.87 12.34 -75.09
C GLY A 95 -38.75 12.64 -73.87
N GLU A 96 -40.07 12.58 -74.06
CA GLU A 96 -41.10 12.78 -73.02
C GLU A 96 -41.25 11.56 -72.08
N GLY A 97 -41.76 11.78 -70.85
CA GLY A 97 -42.19 10.68 -69.97
C GLY A 97 -42.36 11.07 -68.50
N ASN A 98 -43.61 11.09 -68.00
CA ASN A 98 -43.94 11.24 -66.58
C ASN A 98 -43.56 9.99 -65.76
N VAL A 99 -42.82 10.16 -64.65
CA VAL A 99 -42.90 9.27 -63.48
C VAL A 99 -42.63 10.10 -62.20
N GLU A 100 -43.52 10.02 -61.22
CA GLU A 100 -43.35 10.66 -59.91
C GLU A 100 -42.20 10.04 -59.09
N LYS A 101 -41.49 10.85 -58.30
CA LYS A 101 -40.48 10.37 -57.34
C LYS A 101 -41.04 10.35 -55.93
N GLY A 102 -40.87 9.20 -55.26
CA GLY A 102 -41.26 8.97 -53.87
C GLY A 102 -40.51 9.84 -52.86
N GLN A 103 -41.05 9.85 -51.64
CA GLN A 103 -40.75 10.77 -50.55
C GLN A 103 -39.31 10.65 -50.01
N HIS A 104 -38.80 11.76 -49.47
CA HIS A 104 -37.53 11.81 -48.75
C HIS A 104 -37.64 11.19 -47.35
N GLU A 105 -36.70 10.29 -47.01
CA GLU A 105 -36.49 9.79 -45.65
C GLU A 105 -35.83 10.88 -44.78
N HIS A 106 -36.48 11.26 -43.69
CA HIS A 106 -36.05 12.38 -42.84
C HIS A 106 -35.02 11.92 -41.81
N VAL A 107 -33.73 12.11 -42.11
CA VAL A 107 -32.64 11.88 -41.15
C VAL A 107 -32.63 13.04 -40.14
N GLU A 108 -33.06 12.77 -38.91
CA GLU A 108 -32.99 13.74 -37.81
C GLU A 108 -31.54 13.89 -37.31
N ASP A 109 -30.94 15.06 -37.57
CA ASP A 109 -29.62 15.43 -37.03
C ASP A 109 -29.74 15.75 -35.52
N LEU A 110 -29.44 14.75 -34.69
CA LEU A 110 -29.42 14.89 -33.22
C LEU A 110 -28.25 15.77 -32.75
N GLU A 111 -28.53 16.77 -31.92
CA GLU A 111 -27.52 17.69 -31.39
C GLU A 111 -26.41 16.96 -30.59
N THR A 112 -25.15 17.14 -31.00
CA THR A 112 -24.01 16.49 -30.35
C THR A 112 -23.55 17.22 -29.09
N THR A 113 -23.72 16.59 -27.93
CA THR A 113 -23.34 17.16 -26.63
C THR A 113 -21.82 17.40 -26.51
N ARG A 114 -21.41 18.39 -25.71
CA ARG A 114 -19.98 18.71 -25.46
C ARG A 114 -19.20 17.50 -24.92
N THR A 115 -19.81 16.73 -24.02
CA THR A 115 -19.23 15.49 -23.46
C THR A 115 -18.93 14.45 -24.55
N ARG A 116 -19.82 14.31 -25.55
CA ARG A 116 -19.61 13.40 -26.68
C ARG A 116 -18.40 13.84 -27.53
N ARG A 117 -18.24 15.15 -27.78
CA ARG A 117 -17.10 15.69 -28.56
C ARG A 117 -15.76 15.47 -27.85
N LEU A 118 -15.71 15.75 -26.54
CA LEU A 118 -14.54 15.50 -25.70
C LEU A 118 -14.16 14.01 -25.66
N TRP A 119 -15.14 13.11 -25.51
CA TRP A 119 -14.90 11.66 -25.55
C TRP A 119 -14.35 11.22 -26.91
N VAL A 120 -14.94 11.68 -28.02
CA VAL A 120 -14.44 11.37 -29.37
C VAL A 120 -12.98 11.80 -29.53
N LEU A 121 -12.63 13.04 -29.15
CA LEU A 121 -11.25 13.53 -29.20
C LEU A 121 -10.30 12.68 -28.33
N PHE A 122 -10.72 12.29 -27.13
CA PHE A 122 -9.94 11.42 -26.26
C PHE A 122 -9.73 10.02 -26.85
N THR A 123 -10.75 9.39 -27.45
CA THR A 123 -10.58 8.08 -28.11
C THR A 123 -9.66 8.15 -29.33
N TRP A 124 -9.64 9.26 -30.05
CA TRP A 124 -8.66 9.53 -31.11
C TRP A 124 -7.25 9.70 -30.56
N MET A 125 -7.08 10.42 -29.44
CA MET A 125 -5.79 10.51 -28.73
C MET A 125 -5.30 9.15 -28.25
N MET A 126 -6.16 8.28 -27.70
CA MET A 126 -5.75 6.95 -27.25
C MET A 126 -5.47 5.96 -28.39
N THR A 127 -6.16 6.10 -29.53
CA THR A 127 -6.01 5.17 -30.68
C THR A 127 -5.18 5.75 -31.82
N TRP A 128 -4.38 6.77 -31.54
CA TRP A 128 -3.57 7.52 -32.52
C TRP A 128 -2.58 6.64 -33.29
N TRP A 129 -2.02 5.62 -32.64
CA TRP A 129 -1.10 4.66 -33.25
C TRP A 129 -1.78 3.69 -34.24
N ILE A 130 -3.11 3.72 -34.38
CA ILE A 130 -3.86 2.90 -35.35
C ILE A 130 -4.57 3.84 -36.35
N PRO A 131 -3.94 4.16 -37.49
CA PRO A 131 -4.49 5.11 -38.44
C PRO A 131 -5.66 4.51 -39.23
N SER A 132 -6.63 5.34 -39.59
CA SER A 132 -7.89 4.91 -40.24
C SER A 132 -7.74 4.10 -41.55
N PRO A 133 -6.72 4.32 -42.40
CA PRO A 133 -6.48 3.47 -43.58
C PRO A 133 -6.21 2.00 -43.23
N PHE A 134 -5.52 1.73 -42.11
CA PHE A 134 -5.23 0.38 -41.64
C PHE A 134 -6.52 -0.35 -41.23
N LEU A 135 -7.46 0.35 -40.60
CA LEU A 135 -8.77 -0.21 -40.21
C LEU A 135 -9.67 -0.52 -41.42
N SER A 136 -9.62 0.30 -42.48
CA SER A 136 -10.35 0.02 -43.72
C SER A 136 -9.72 -1.09 -44.56
N TRP A 137 -8.38 -1.17 -44.60
CA TRP A 137 -7.65 -2.14 -45.42
C TRP A 137 -7.51 -3.51 -44.77
N CYS A 138 -6.98 -3.57 -43.53
CA CYS A 138 -6.78 -4.81 -42.79
C CYS A 138 -8.04 -5.24 -42.03
N GLY A 139 -8.77 -4.29 -41.44
CA GLY A 139 -9.96 -4.57 -40.63
C GLY A 139 -11.27 -4.70 -41.41
N ARG A 140 -11.28 -4.48 -42.73
CA ARG A 140 -12.48 -4.41 -43.60
C ARG A 140 -13.59 -3.45 -43.13
N MET A 141 -13.29 -2.53 -42.18
CA MET A 141 -14.23 -1.56 -41.65
C MET A 141 -14.36 -0.36 -42.61
N GLN A 142 -15.17 -0.53 -43.65
CA GLN A 142 -15.41 0.50 -44.68
C GLN A 142 -16.14 1.73 -44.13
N ARG A 143 -17.19 1.51 -43.33
CA ARG A 143 -18.08 2.59 -42.85
C ARG A 143 -17.42 3.42 -41.72
N PRO A 144 -17.66 4.75 -41.64
CA PRO A 144 -17.01 5.62 -40.66
C PRO A 144 -17.55 5.44 -39.22
N ASP A 145 -18.85 5.20 -39.07
CA ASP A 145 -19.55 4.84 -37.84
C ASP A 145 -18.95 3.59 -37.16
N VAL A 146 -18.74 2.51 -37.93
CA VAL A 146 -18.15 1.25 -37.45
C VAL A 146 -16.72 1.47 -36.95
N ARG A 147 -15.93 2.29 -37.66
CA ARG A 147 -14.56 2.64 -37.23
C ARG A 147 -14.55 3.48 -35.95
N MET A 148 -15.50 4.40 -35.79
CA MET A 148 -15.64 5.20 -34.58
C MET A 148 -16.02 4.31 -33.38
N ALA A 149 -17.05 3.46 -33.54
CA ALA A 149 -17.47 2.51 -32.52
C ALA A 149 -16.31 1.56 -32.10
N TRP A 150 -15.52 1.09 -33.08
CA TRP A 150 -14.32 0.29 -32.80
C TRP A 150 -13.28 1.06 -31.98
N ARG A 151 -12.97 2.32 -32.34
CA ARG A 151 -12.03 3.17 -31.58
C ARG A 151 -12.50 3.37 -30.13
N GLU A 152 -13.79 3.54 -29.92
CA GLU A 152 -14.36 3.66 -28.57
C GLU A 152 -14.21 2.39 -27.74
N LYS A 153 -14.42 1.20 -28.33
CA LYS A 153 -14.17 -0.06 -27.63
C LYS A 153 -12.69 -0.26 -27.29
N VAL A 154 -11.77 0.06 -28.21
CA VAL A 154 -10.34 -0.03 -27.95
C VAL A 154 -9.90 0.97 -26.88
N ALA A 155 -10.38 2.21 -26.90
CA ALA A 155 -10.09 3.19 -25.85
C ALA A 155 -10.53 2.68 -24.47
N ILE A 156 -11.73 2.10 -24.36
CA ILE A 156 -12.21 1.45 -23.12
C ILE A 156 -11.27 0.31 -22.68
N CYS A 157 -10.84 -0.56 -23.61
CA CYS A 157 -9.88 -1.63 -23.28
C CYS A 157 -8.53 -1.08 -22.77
N VAL A 158 -7.99 -0.02 -23.38
CA VAL A 158 -6.73 0.60 -22.93
C VAL A 158 -6.89 1.26 -21.56
N ILE A 159 -8.02 1.91 -21.27
CA ILE A 159 -8.33 2.45 -19.93
C ILE A 159 -8.36 1.30 -18.89
N ILE A 160 -9.03 0.19 -19.19
CA ILE A 160 -9.10 -0.97 -18.30
C ILE A 160 -7.69 -1.51 -18.01
N VAL A 161 -6.87 -1.72 -19.04
CA VAL A 161 -5.49 -2.21 -18.90
C VAL A 161 -4.64 -1.22 -18.08
N PHE A 162 -4.77 0.08 -18.32
CA PHE A 162 -4.07 1.11 -17.54
C PHE A 162 -4.48 1.08 -16.05
N LEU A 163 -5.77 1.01 -15.75
CA LEU A 163 -6.26 0.90 -14.37
C LEU A 163 -5.79 -0.39 -13.67
N TRP A 164 -5.68 -1.50 -14.42
CA TRP A 164 -5.08 -2.74 -13.92
C TRP A 164 -3.58 -2.59 -13.59
N PHE A 165 -2.80 -1.90 -14.42
CA PHE A 165 -1.40 -1.60 -14.11
C PHE A 165 -1.24 -0.67 -12.90
N VAL A 166 -2.08 0.37 -12.78
CA VAL A 166 -2.10 1.24 -11.60
C VAL A 166 -2.46 0.45 -10.34
N LEU A 167 -3.46 -0.44 -10.40
CA LEU A 167 -3.83 -1.31 -9.28
C LEU A 167 -2.68 -2.23 -8.86
N LEU A 168 -2.02 -2.89 -9.82
CA LEU A 168 -0.88 -3.77 -9.54
C LEU A 168 0.30 -2.99 -8.94
N PHE A 169 0.59 -1.78 -9.45
CA PHE A 169 1.60 -0.89 -8.88
C PHE A 169 1.26 -0.47 -7.44
N VAL A 170 0.00 -0.16 -7.14
CA VAL A 170 -0.45 0.20 -5.79
C VAL A 170 -0.37 -0.99 -4.81
N ILE A 171 -0.64 -2.22 -5.27
CA ILE A 171 -0.54 -3.43 -4.43
C ILE A 171 0.91 -3.83 -4.18
N ILE A 172 1.75 -3.87 -5.21
CA ILE A 172 3.11 -4.45 -5.15
C ILE A 172 4.19 -3.38 -5.12
N GLY A 173 4.14 -2.43 -6.06
CA GLY A 173 5.17 -1.41 -6.26
C GLY A 173 5.27 -0.44 -5.09
N LEU A 174 4.14 0.07 -4.59
CA LEU A 174 4.10 1.00 -3.46
C LEU A 174 4.68 0.36 -2.18
N GLY A 175 4.37 -0.91 -1.92
CA GLY A 175 4.93 -1.66 -0.80
C GLY A 175 6.46 -1.74 -0.85
N LEU A 176 7.02 -2.10 -2.00
CA LEU A 176 8.48 -2.20 -2.21
C LEU A 176 9.20 -0.84 -2.17
N ILE A 177 8.52 0.26 -2.51
CA ILE A 177 9.07 1.62 -2.46
C ILE A 177 9.04 2.20 -1.04
N LEU A 178 7.94 2.00 -0.30
CA LEU A 178 7.80 2.51 1.07
C LEU A 178 8.57 1.67 2.10
N CYS A 179 8.71 0.37 1.85
CA CYS A 179 9.39 -0.58 2.72
C CYS A 179 10.33 -1.45 1.88
N PRO A 180 11.59 -1.02 1.63
CA PRO A 180 12.57 -1.85 0.94
C PRO A 180 12.84 -3.14 1.73
N LYS A 181 13.26 -4.20 1.04
CA LYS A 181 13.67 -5.44 1.71
C LYS A 181 15.01 -5.24 2.39
N GLU A 182 15.00 -5.24 3.71
CA GLU A 182 16.19 -5.14 4.55
C GLU A 182 16.56 -6.50 5.16
N TYR A 183 17.86 -6.79 5.23
CA TYR A 183 18.39 -8.02 5.84
C TYR A 183 18.71 -7.75 7.31
N VAL A 184 17.67 -7.80 8.13
CA VAL A 184 17.71 -7.47 9.56
C VAL A 184 17.09 -8.58 10.41
N TRP A 185 17.62 -8.73 11.62
CA TRP A 185 17.33 -9.84 12.54
C TRP A 185 17.13 -9.30 13.96
N THR A 186 16.18 -9.83 14.72
CA THR A 186 16.10 -9.60 16.19
C THR A 186 17.05 -10.56 16.92
N LEU A 187 17.28 -10.35 18.22
CA LEU A 187 17.99 -11.36 19.04
C LEU A 187 17.17 -12.64 19.20
N ASP A 188 15.83 -12.58 19.27
CA ASP A 188 14.98 -13.77 19.28
C ASP A 188 15.13 -14.60 17.98
N ASP A 189 15.24 -13.93 16.82
CA ASP A 189 15.51 -14.59 15.54
C ASP A 189 16.89 -15.29 15.56
N VAL A 190 17.90 -14.69 16.21
CA VAL A 190 19.23 -15.30 16.39
C VAL A 190 19.16 -16.50 17.35
N ALA A 191 18.48 -16.36 18.49
CA ALA A 191 18.32 -17.40 19.51
C ALA A 191 17.64 -18.68 18.98
N GLY A 192 16.75 -18.54 17.99
CA GLY A 192 16.16 -19.68 17.26
C GLY A 192 17.16 -20.49 16.41
N HIS A 193 18.35 -19.97 16.16
CA HIS A 193 19.41 -20.59 15.35
C HIS A 193 20.57 -21.09 16.24
N ASN A 194 20.26 -22.08 17.08
CA ASN A 194 21.14 -22.66 18.10
C ASN A 194 21.56 -24.14 17.83
N THR A 195 21.63 -24.58 16.57
CA THR A 195 21.79 -26.01 16.21
C THR A 195 22.97 -26.27 15.27
N ASP A 196 23.49 -27.51 15.23
CA ASP A 196 24.62 -27.89 14.36
C ASP A 196 24.38 -27.64 12.86
N ARG A 197 23.13 -27.54 12.42
CA ARG A 197 22.75 -27.27 11.02
C ARG A 197 22.38 -25.81 10.75
N SER A 198 22.32 -24.99 11.79
CA SER A 198 21.82 -23.62 11.75
C SER A 198 22.23 -22.92 13.06
N SER A 199 23.42 -22.31 13.04
CA SER A 199 24.11 -21.73 14.20
C SER A 199 24.50 -20.29 13.91
N TYR A 200 23.77 -19.32 14.48
CA TYR A 200 24.01 -17.89 14.27
C TYR A 200 24.55 -17.24 15.54
N VAL A 201 25.27 -16.12 15.39
CA VAL A 201 25.73 -15.29 16.51
C VAL A 201 25.54 -13.81 16.25
N ALA A 202 25.23 -13.07 17.30
CA ALA A 202 25.21 -11.61 17.31
C ALA A 202 26.57 -11.06 17.77
N LEU A 203 27.10 -10.06 17.05
CA LEU A 203 28.36 -9.38 17.41
C LEU A 203 28.35 -7.93 16.91
N ARG A 204 28.38 -6.98 17.86
CA ARG A 204 28.39 -5.51 17.65
C ARG A 204 27.36 -5.05 16.61
N GLY A 205 26.09 -5.41 16.82
CA GLY A 205 24.97 -4.99 15.98
C GLY A 205 24.93 -5.62 14.58
N SER A 206 25.60 -6.76 14.37
CA SER A 206 25.53 -7.55 13.14
C SER A 206 25.36 -9.04 13.46
N VAL A 207 24.67 -9.76 12.58
CA VAL A 207 24.45 -11.22 12.69
C VAL A 207 25.32 -11.97 11.69
N TYR A 208 25.87 -13.10 12.14
CA TYR A 208 26.81 -13.93 11.38
C TYR A 208 26.40 -15.42 11.44
N ASP A 209 26.50 -16.11 10.30
CA ASP A 209 26.30 -17.55 10.21
C ASP A 209 27.62 -18.30 10.50
N ILE A 210 27.71 -18.95 11.66
CA ILE A 210 28.90 -19.69 12.07
C ILE A 210 28.76 -21.21 11.88
N THR A 211 27.69 -21.70 11.24
CA THR A 211 27.36 -23.12 11.09
C THR A 211 28.52 -23.96 10.53
N ASP A 212 29.21 -23.46 9.51
CA ASP A 212 30.39 -24.13 8.93
C ASP A 212 31.71 -23.69 9.58
N PHE A 213 31.73 -22.53 10.25
CA PHE A 213 32.91 -21.97 10.91
C PHE A 213 33.26 -22.72 12.19
N MET A 214 32.25 -23.04 13.01
CA MET A 214 32.40 -23.78 14.26
C MET A 214 32.94 -25.21 14.09
N LYS A 215 32.74 -25.80 12.91
CA LYS A 215 33.22 -27.15 12.54
C LYS A 215 34.69 -27.15 12.09
N GLN A 216 35.23 -25.98 11.76
CA GLN A 216 36.62 -25.80 11.40
C GLN A 216 37.43 -25.44 12.64
N LYS A 217 38.67 -25.94 12.72
CA LYS A 217 39.61 -25.45 13.75
C LYS A 217 39.93 -23.98 13.48
N HIS A 218 39.47 -23.10 14.35
CA HIS A 218 39.73 -21.67 14.31
C HIS A 218 40.29 -21.20 15.65
N GLY A 219 41.21 -20.23 15.60
CA GLY A 219 42.07 -19.86 16.71
C GLY A 219 43.46 -20.49 16.62
N ASP A 220 44.50 -19.70 16.94
CA ASP A 220 45.90 -20.15 17.00
C ASP A 220 46.30 -20.60 18.43
N SER A 221 45.33 -20.64 19.35
CA SER A 221 45.52 -20.88 20.78
C SER A 221 45.63 -22.36 21.15
N ALA A 222 46.26 -22.64 22.30
CA ALA A 222 46.35 -23.99 22.85
C ALA A 222 44.96 -24.59 23.15
N TYR A 223 44.02 -23.73 23.55
CA TYR A 223 42.60 -24.04 23.67
C TYR A 223 41.90 -23.76 22.34
N SER A 224 41.33 -24.79 21.73
CA SER A 224 40.39 -24.67 20.61
C SER A 224 39.01 -25.06 21.11
N ALA A 225 38.02 -24.19 20.98
CA ALA A 225 36.65 -24.55 21.33
C ALA A 225 36.14 -25.61 20.35
N THR A 226 35.55 -26.67 20.89
CA THR A 226 34.92 -27.74 20.12
C THR A 226 33.52 -27.34 19.67
N SER A 227 32.96 -28.04 18.67
CA SER A 227 31.65 -27.68 18.09
C SER A 227 30.53 -27.71 19.13
N ASP A 228 30.60 -28.62 20.11
CA ASP A 228 29.67 -28.71 21.24
C ASP A 228 29.75 -27.51 22.19
N VAL A 229 30.95 -27.00 22.51
CA VAL A 229 31.12 -25.77 23.29
C VAL A 229 30.56 -24.56 22.55
N PHE A 230 30.74 -24.51 21.22
CA PHE A 230 30.10 -23.50 20.38
C PHE A 230 28.57 -23.57 20.42
N LEU A 231 27.98 -24.76 20.27
CA LEU A 231 26.53 -24.93 20.35
C LEU A 231 25.95 -24.54 21.71
N GLN A 232 26.60 -24.94 22.80
CA GLN A 232 26.05 -24.75 24.14
C GLN A 232 26.20 -23.33 24.69
N SER A 233 27.27 -22.61 24.33
CA SER A 233 27.60 -21.32 24.95
C SER A 233 27.47 -20.11 24.02
N TYR A 234 27.61 -20.30 22.71
CA TYR A 234 27.74 -19.20 21.75
C TYR A 234 26.62 -19.15 20.72
N SER A 235 26.18 -20.31 20.23
CA SER A 235 25.13 -20.39 19.22
C SER A 235 23.81 -19.83 19.74
N GLY A 236 23.25 -18.89 19.01
CA GLY A 236 22.02 -18.19 19.37
C GLY A 236 22.19 -16.95 20.25
N ASN A 237 23.41 -16.64 20.72
CA ASN A 237 23.66 -15.56 21.68
C ASN A 237 24.40 -14.36 21.06
N ASP A 238 24.33 -13.19 21.71
CA ASP A 238 25.30 -12.12 21.51
C ASP A 238 26.66 -12.45 22.17
N VAL A 239 27.73 -12.45 21.37
CA VAL A 239 29.09 -12.85 21.75
C VAL A 239 30.06 -11.67 21.98
N ASN A 240 29.55 -10.47 22.27
CA ASN A 240 30.39 -9.28 22.51
C ASN A 240 31.41 -9.49 23.64
N ALA A 241 31.10 -10.29 24.67
CA ALA A 241 32.00 -10.58 25.78
C ALA A 241 33.26 -11.38 25.38
N SER A 242 33.22 -12.11 24.26
CA SER A 242 34.39 -12.80 23.70
C SER A 242 35.27 -11.88 22.83
N PHE A 243 34.76 -10.72 22.42
CA PHE A 243 35.47 -9.72 21.62
C PHE A 243 35.48 -8.32 22.29
N PRO A 244 36.05 -8.21 23.50
CA PRO A 244 36.22 -6.92 24.18
C PRO A 244 37.25 -6.07 23.41
N LEU A 245 36.95 -4.77 23.27
CA LEU A 245 37.85 -3.80 22.63
C LEU A 245 38.59 -2.99 23.68
N PRO A 246 39.94 -2.90 23.62
CA PRO A 246 40.68 -1.96 24.46
C PRO A 246 40.23 -0.53 24.14
N VAL A 247 39.97 0.28 25.17
CA VAL A 247 39.49 1.66 25.01
C VAL A 247 40.46 2.48 24.16
N ARG A 248 41.76 2.27 24.30
CA ARG A 248 42.80 2.91 23.47
C ARG A 248 42.72 2.58 21.97
N VAL A 249 42.15 1.42 21.61
CA VAL A 249 41.97 1.00 20.21
C VAL A 249 40.64 1.53 19.65
N ALA A 250 39.57 1.47 20.44
CA ALA A 250 38.25 1.95 20.04
C ALA A 250 38.15 3.49 20.05
N CYS A 251 38.89 4.15 20.94
CA CYS A 251 38.80 5.58 21.26
C CYS A 251 40.20 6.24 21.38
N PRO A 252 41.02 6.20 20.30
CA PRO A 252 42.43 6.63 20.35
C PRO A 252 42.63 8.13 20.67
N GLN A 253 41.58 8.95 20.51
CA GLN A 253 41.59 10.38 20.83
C GLN A 253 41.41 10.66 22.33
N PHE A 254 40.86 9.72 23.10
CA PHE A 254 40.58 9.89 24.52
C PHE A 254 41.46 9.00 25.42
N ALA A 255 41.92 7.86 24.91
CA ALA A 255 42.86 6.99 25.60
C ALA A 255 44.18 6.88 24.83
N THR A 256 45.27 7.30 25.48
CA THR A 256 46.63 7.35 24.93
C THR A 256 47.55 6.31 25.58
N ALA A 257 48.81 6.25 25.14
CA ALA A 257 49.83 5.38 25.76
C ALA A 257 50.08 5.69 27.25
N THR A 258 49.80 6.92 27.70
CA THR A 258 49.98 7.32 29.10
C THR A 258 48.84 6.83 29.99
N SER A 259 47.60 6.80 29.48
CA SER A 259 46.42 6.32 30.22
C SER A 259 46.21 4.81 30.15
N ASP A 260 46.68 4.17 29.07
CA ASP A 260 46.63 2.72 28.88
C ASP A 260 47.88 2.23 28.11
N PRO A 261 49.03 2.05 28.80
CA PRO A 261 50.28 1.62 28.16
C PRO A 261 50.20 0.20 27.59
N ASN A 262 49.45 -0.68 28.26
CA ASN A 262 49.46 -2.14 28.04
C ASN A 262 48.20 -2.69 27.36
N TYR A 263 47.28 -1.84 26.89
CA TYR A 263 45.98 -2.23 26.31
C TYR A 263 45.11 -3.06 27.28
N LEU A 264 45.14 -2.69 28.56
CA LEU A 264 44.40 -3.34 29.66
C LEU A 264 43.17 -2.55 30.12
N PHE A 265 42.86 -1.42 29.46
CA PHE A 265 41.67 -0.63 29.76
C PHE A 265 40.49 -1.12 28.91
N PHE A 266 39.51 -1.74 29.57
CA PHE A 266 38.26 -2.23 28.98
C PHE A 266 37.06 -1.74 29.80
N TYR A 267 35.91 -1.56 29.17
CA TYR A 267 34.63 -1.50 29.88
C TYR A 267 34.14 -2.92 30.21
N PRO A 268 33.41 -3.12 31.32
CA PRO A 268 32.82 -4.43 31.64
C PRO A 268 31.85 -4.86 30.53
N VAL A 269 31.73 -6.16 30.26
CA VAL A 269 30.79 -6.69 29.24
C VAL A 269 29.59 -7.42 29.87
N SER A 270 29.54 -7.48 31.21
CA SER A 270 28.37 -7.94 31.97
C SER A 270 27.15 -7.09 31.65
N GLY A 271 26.07 -7.71 31.16
CA GLY A 271 24.86 -7.00 30.72
C GLY A 271 24.90 -6.45 29.28
N ALA A 272 25.97 -6.71 28.52
CA ALA A 272 26.11 -6.31 27.12
C ALA A 272 26.37 -7.49 26.15
N SER A 273 26.23 -8.72 26.66
CA SER A 273 26.41 -10.00 25.97
C SER A 273 25.61 -11.07 26.74
N GLU A 274 25.00 -12.00 26.02
CA GLU A 274 24.13 -13.06 26.58
C GLU A 274 24.90 -14.34 26.93
N VAL A 275 26.16 -14.44 26.49
CA VAL A 275 27.07 -15.54 26.84
C VAL A 275 27.40 -15.48 28.33
N ASP A 276 27.33 -16.63 29.02
CA ASP A 276 27.73 -16.77 30.43
C ASP A 276 29.15 -16.17 30.67
N PRO A 277 29.34 -15.33 31.70
CA PRO A 277 30.62 -14.68 31.94
C PRO A 277 31.82 -15.64 32.10
N ASN A 278 31.61 -16.86 32.61
CA ASN A 278 32.69 -17.84 32.77
C ASN A 278 33.07 -18.46 31.43
N GLN A 279 32.07 -18.82 30.61
CA GLN A 279 32.29 -19.30 29.25
C GLN A 279 32.95 -18.23 28.37
N ALA A 280 32.44 -17.00 28.41
CA ALA A 280 33.04 -15.87 27.73
C ALA A 280 34.50 -15.68 28.16
N ASN A 281 34.79 -15.70 29.47
CA ASN A 281 36.15 -15.61 30.04
C ASN A 281 37.12 -16.67 29.47
N MET A 282 36.66 -17.90 29.17
CA MET A 282 37.52 -18.94 28.62
C MET A 282 38.01 -18.62 27.19
N PHE A 283 37.21 -17.91 26.39
CA PHE A 283 37.50 -17.62 24.97
C PHE A 283 37.49 -16.10 24.65
N GLN A 284 38.04 -15.29 25.55
CA GLN A 284 38.25 -13.85 25.31
C GLN A 284 39.41 -13.59 24.36
N HIS A 285 39.16 -12.82 23.31
CA HIS A 285 40.15 -12.40 22.33
C HIS A 285 40.89 -11.12 22.77
N THR A 286 41.44 -11.13 23.98
CA THR A 286 42.21 -10.00 24.56
C THR A 286 43.71 -10.10 24.25
N MET A 287 44.37 -8.93 24.21
CA MET A 287 45.82 -8.85 24.14
C MET A 287 46.46 -9.52 25.37
N ASN A 288 47.59 -10.20 25.18
CA ASN A 288 48.32 -10.95 26.21
C ASN A 288 47.58 -12.16 26.81
N ARG A 289 46.38 -12.54 26.31
CA ARG A 289 45.64 -13.72 26.82
C ARG A 289 46.34 -15.05 26.50
N ASP A 290 46.94 -15.15 25.33
CA ASP A 290 47.73 -16.29 24.87
C ASP A 290 49.09 -15.79 24.36
N SER A 291 50.18 -16.28 24.96
CA SER A 291 51.56 -15.90 24.60
C SER A 291 52.08 -16.55 23.32
N ILE A 292 51.39 -17.59 22.82
CA ILE A 292 51.75 -18.36 21.62
C ILE A 292 51.13 -17.72 20.36
N SER A 293 49.91 -17.18 20.49
CA SER A 293 49.16 -16.60 19.37
C SER A 293 49.67 -15.21 18.97
N LYS A 294 50.51 -15.15 17.92
CA LYS A 294 50.97 -13.89 17.31
C LYS A 294 49.83 -12.96 16.86
N LYS A 295 48.64 -13.49 16.56
CA LYS A 295 47.47 -12.67 16.20
C LYS A 295 46.84 -12.01 17.42
N LEU A 296 46.67 -12.73 18.53
CA LEU A 296 46.10 -12.18 19.78
C LEU A 296 47.03 -11.17 20.46
N GLN A 297 48.33 -11.20 20.16
CA GLN A 297 49.29 -10.19 20.60
C GLN A 297 49.18 -8.84 19.85
N ASP A 298 48.36 -8.75 18.78
CA ASP A 298 48.09 -7.49 18.08
C ASP A 298 46.93 -6.76 18.77
N PRO A 299 47.11 -5.53 19.32
CA PRO A 299 46.01 -4.80 19.95
C PRO A 299 44.86 -4.49 18.98
N ASN A 300 45.12 -4.49 17.67
CA ASN A 300 44.11 -4.31 16.63
C ASN A 300 43.50 -5.64 16.15
N PHE A 301 43.62 -6.73 16.93
CA PHE A 301 43.15 -8.07 16.55
C PHE A 301 41.74 -8.08 15.96
N PHE A 302 40.81 -7.36 16.61
CA PHE A 302 39.42 -7.28 16.18
C PHE A 302 39.28 -6.67 14.78
N ALA A 303 39.89 -5.50 14.54
CA ALA A 303 39.79 -4.81 13.26
C ALA A 303 40.55 -5.51 12.13
N LYS A 304 41.69 -6.15 12.45
CA LYS A 304 42.64 -6.69 11.47
C LYS A 304 42.43 -8.17 11.12
N TYR A 305 41.92 -8.98 12.05
CA TYR A 305 41.73 -10.42 11.85
C TYR A 305 40.29 -10.88 12.08
N ALA A 306 39.63 -10.44 13.15
CA ALA A 306 38.27 -10.89 13.46
C ALA A 306 37.25 -10.34 12.45
N LEU A 307 37.14 -9.02 12.29
CA LEU A 307 36.18 -8.38 11.37
C LEU A 307 36.32 -8.87 9.91
N PRO A 308 37.52 -8.96 9.30
CA PRO A 308 37.65 -9.48 7.93
C PRO A 308 37.28 -10.95 7.78
N THR A 309 37.41 -11.74 8.85
CA THR A 309 36.99 -13.15 8.87
C THR A 309 35.46 -13.24 9.00
N MET A 310 34.90 -12.61 10.03
CA MET A 310 33.45 -12.59 10.29
C MET A 310 32.66 -11.98 9.13
N LYS A 311 33.19 -10.96 8.44
CA LYS A 311 32.53 -10.34 7.28
C LYS A 311 32.20 -11.33 6.14
N LYS A 312 32.91 -12.46 6.02
CA LYS A 312 32.59 -13.52 5.05
C LYS A 312 31.30 -14.27 5.38
N PHE A 313 30.91 -14.25 6.65
CA PHE A 313 29.78 -14.96 7.24
C PHE A 313 28.61 -14.03 7.60
N LYS A 314 28.69 -12.73 7.26
CA LYS A 314 27.69 -11.74 7.67
C LYS A 314 26.37 -11.95 6.92
N LEU A 315 25.28 -12.12 7.69
CA LEU A 315 23.91 -12.19 7.17
C LEU A 315 23.22 -10.83 7.13
N GLY A 316 23.38 -10.02 8.18
CA GLY A 316 22.55 -8.82 8.35
C GLY A 316 22.94 -7.92 9.53
N GLY A 317 22.11 -6.91 9.78
CA GLY A 317 22.16 -6.07 10.98
C GLY A 317 21.23 -6.60 12.07
N ILE A 318 21.52 -6.26 13.33
CA ILE A 318 20.60 -6.48 14.45
C ILE A 318 19.63 -5.29 14.53
N VAL A 319 18.34 -5.58 14.71
CA VAL A 319 17.30 -4.56 14.95
C VAL A 319 16.60 -4.74 16.28
N TRP A 320 16.17 -3.62 16.85
CA TRP A 320 15.57 -3.50 18.16
C TRP A 320 14.24 -2.74 18.07
N SER A 321 13.19 -3.24 18.73
CA SER A 321 11.92 -2.51 18.81
C SER A 321 12.10 -1.19 19.56
N PHE A 322 11.60 -0.08 18.99
CA PHE A 322 11.66 1.22 19.64
C PHE A 322 10.90 1.24 20.97
N ASP A 323 9.76 0.57 21.04
CA ASP A 323 8.95 0.49 22.26
C ASP A 323 9.69 -0.25 23.38
N TRP A 324 10.44 -1.30 23.03
CA TRP A 324 11.32 -2.01 23.96
C TRP A 324 12.48 -1.12 24.43
N ILE A 325 13.20 -0.45 23.51
CA ILE A 325 14.27 0.48 23.88
C ILE A 325 13.75 1.56 24.85
N ASN A 326 12.55 2.08 24.58
CA ASN A 326 11.93 3.13 25.35
C ASN A 326 11.43 2.64 26.72
N SER A 327 10.99 1.39 26.88
CA SER A 327 10.68 0.80 28.21
C SER A 327 11.94 0.46 29.00
N MET A 328 12.99 -0.07 28.36
CA MET A 328 14.30 -0.26 29.02
C MET A 328 14.85 1.07 29.56
N TYR A 329 14.68 2.17 28.80
CA TYR A 329 15.05 3.50 29.27
C TYR A 329 14.16 4.02 30.40
N LYS A 330 12.84 4.05 30.21
CA LYS A 330 11.92 4.75 31.13
C LYS A 330 11.61 3.94 32.37
N ASP A 331 11.28 2.67 32.20
CA ASP A 331 10.71 1.83 33.24
C ASP A 331 11.82 1.11 34.01
N GLN A 332 12.88 0.68 33.31
CA GLN A 332 14.05 0.04 33.93
C GLN A 332 15.22 1.01 34.20
N SER A 333 15.09 2.29 33.86
CA SER A 333 16.14 3.32 34.06
C SER A 333 17.50 3.01 33.40
N GLN A 334 17.52 2.17 32.36
CA GLN A 334 18.76 1.77 31.69
C GLN A 334 19.25 2.79 30.64
N PHE A 335 20.54 2.72 30.31
CA PHE A 335 21.20 3.67 29.42
C PHE A 335 21.15 3.28 27.92
N TRP A 336 19.98 2.82 27.45
CA TRP A 336 19.72 2.56 26.02
C TRP A 336 19.29 3.82 25.29
N ARG A 337 19.99 4.21 24.23
CA ARG A 337 19.77 5.49 23.52
C ARG A 337 19.80 5.31 22.02
N VAL A 338 19.00 6.11 21.31
CA VAL A 338 18.93 6.13 19.86
C VAL A 338 19.46 7.47 19.32
N ILE A 339 20.36 7.41 18.34
CA ILE A 339 20.80 8.56 17.54
C ILE A 339 20.74 8.17 16.07
N ASN A 340 20.02 8.94 15.24
CA ASN A 340 19.91 8.70 13.79
C ASN A 340 19.52 7.25 13.43
N LYS A 341 18.57 6.66 14.18
CA LYS A 341 18.16 5.23 14.14
C LYS A 341 19.19 4.20 14.61
N GLU A 342 20.40 4.59 14.96
CA GLU A 342 21.39 3.68 15.55
C GLU A 342 21.17 3.56 17.05
N VAL A 343 21.28 2.35 17.57
CA VAL A 343 21.00 2.00 18.97
C VAL A 343 22.33 1.79 19.70
N PHE A 344 22.46 2.45 20.84
CA PHE A 344 23.64 2.40 21.70
C PHE A 344 23.24 1.93 23.10
N ASN A 345 23.91 0.89 23.60
CA ASN A 345 23.79 0.44 24.98
C ASN A 345 24.95 1.03 25.79
N LEU A 346 24.69 2.13 26.49
CA LEU A 346 25.67 2.81 27.34
C LEU A 346 25.65 2.28 28.79
N GLN A 347 24.96 1.19 29.09
CA GLN A 347 24.91 0.62 30.44
C GLN A 347 26.34 0.32 30.96
N PRO A 348 27.23 -0.35 30.20
CA PRO A 348 28.61 -0.56 30.64
C PRO A 348 29.41 0.72 30.88
N TYR A 349 29.10 1.78 30.13
CA TYR A 349 29.75 3.08 30.29
C TYR A 349 29.39 3.69 31.64
N PHE A 350 28.08 3.81 31.92
CA PHE A 350 27.60 4.46 33.13
C PHE A 350 27.81 3.63 34.39
N ASP A 351 27.73 2.29 34.31
CA ASP A 351 28.08 1.41 35.44
C ASP A 351 29.54 1.62 35.87
N ALA A 352 30.46 1.67 34.90
CA ALA A 352 31.87 1.90 35.18
C ALA A 352 32.16 3.35 35.58
N ALA A 353 31.50 4.34 34.96
CA ALA A 353 31.69 5.76 35.26
C ALA A 353 31.11 6.19 36.62
N LYS A 354 29.97 5.61 37.03
CA LYS A 354 29.30 5.88 38.32
C LYS A 354 29.77 4.96 39.45
N SER A 355 30.58 3.94 39.16
CA SER A 355 31.15 3.05 40.16
C SER A 355 31.98 3.82 41.20
N GLY A 356 31.82 3.50 42.48
CA GLY A 356 32.67 4.01 43.56
C GLY A 356 34.15 3.61 43.43
N LEU A 357 34.48 2.68 42.52
CA LEU A 357 35.85 2.28 42.18
C LEU A 357 36.48 3.15 41.07
N ASN A 358 35.73 4.06 40.44
CA ASN A 358 36.21 4.97 39.38
C ASN A 358 37.03 6.15 39.94
N VAL A 359 38.13 5.82 40.61
CA VAL A 359 39.10 6.83 41.08
C VAL A 359 39.66 7.63 39.90
N ASN A 360 39.81 8.94 40.11
CA ASN A 360 40.28 9.92 39.10
C ASN A 360 39.43 10.01 37.82
N LYS A 361 38.16 9.54 37.84
CA LYS A 361 37.25 9.58 36.67
C LYS A 361 37.80 8.88 35.43
N LYS A 362 38.63 7.83 35.59
CA LYS A 362 39.25 7.08 34.49
C LYS A 362 38.24 6.64 33.41
N TYR A 363 37.02 6.24 33.80
CA TYR A 363 35.99 5.77 32.88
C TYR A 363 35.16 6.89 32.22
N ASN A 364 35.32 8.16 32.61
CA ASN A 364 34.63 9.30 32.01
C ASN A 364 35.43 9.85 30.82
N ILE A 365 35.43 9.11 29.70
CA ILE A 365 36.19 9.47 28.49
C ILE A 365 35.37 10.28 27.48
N LEU A 366 34.04 10.29 27.59
CA LEU A 366 33.16 11.02 26.69
C LEU A 366 32.97 12.46 27.15
N ASP A 367 32.60 13.33 26.22
CA ASP A 367 32.31 14.73 26.50
C ASP A 367 31.14 14.89 27.49
N SER A 368 31.26 15.78 28.47
CA SER A 368 30.23 15.97 29.50
C SER A 368 28.88 16.44 28.94
N ARG A 369 28.87 17.11 27.78
CA ARG A 369 27.62 17.47 27.06
C ARG A 369 26.94 16.23 26.48
N LEU A 370 27.73 15.24 26.05
CA LEU A 370 27.23 13.95 25.60
C LEU A 370 26.72 13.13 26.80
N GLU A 371 27.49 13.04 27.89
CA GLU A 371 27.04 12.39 29.12
C GLU A 371 25.68 12.95 29.59
N ALA A 372 25.49 14.28 29.58
CA ALA A 372 24.27 14.95 30.01
C ALA A 372 23.01 14.66 29.14
N ILE A 373 23.16 14.39 27.83
CA ILE A 373 22.01 13.95 27.00
C ILE A 373 21.76 12.45 27.13
N MET A 374 22.79 11.68 27.50
CA MET A 374 22.69 10.23 27.70
C MET A 374 22.22 9.86 29.10
N ASP A 375 22.35 10.74 30.10
CA ASP A 375 21.99 10.51 31.50
C ASP A 375 20.83 11.43 31.97
N GLN A 376 19.66 11.26 31.35
CA GLN A 376 18.46 12.04 31.64
C GLN A 376 17.46 11.35 32.60
N GLY A 377 17.88 10.27 33.29
CA GLY A 377 17.12 9.66 34.39
C GLY A 377 15.69 9.19 34.05
N GLY A 378 15.45 8.72 32.82
CA GLY A 378 14.14 8.26 32.35
C GLY A 378 13.27 9.34 31.70
N TYR A 379 13.70 10.61 31.73
CA TYR A 379 12.93 11.73 31.18
C TYR A 379 12.93 11.77 29.64
N GLY A 380 11.83 12.22 29.04
CA GLY A 380 11.74 12.46 27.60
C GLY A 380 11.45 11.20 26.77
N SER A 381 12.36 10.85 25.86
CA SER A 381 12.30 9.68 24.97
C SER A 381 13.71 9.06 24.87
N ALA A 382 13.80 7.76 24.55
CA ALA A 382 15.08 7.13 24.29
C ALA A 382 15.76 7.63 22.99
N ASP A 383 15.01 8.24 22.08
CA ASP A 383 15.57 8.97 20.94
C ASP A 383 16.10 10.35 21.37
N VAL A 384 17.41 10.49 21.34
CA VAL A 384 18.15 11.73 21.67
C VAL A 384 18.75 12.38 20.42
N THR A 385 18.31 12.00 19.21
CA THR A 385 18.81 12.53 17.93
C THR A 385 18.69 14.06 17.83
N SER A 386 17.59 14.63 18.31
CA SER A 386 17.38 16.09 18.35
C SER A 386 18.36 16.76 19.31
N SER A 387 18.48 16.25 20.53
CA SER A 387 19.43 16.71 21.54
C SER A 387 20.87 16.63 21.05
N TRP A 388 21.28 15.51 20.43
CA TRP A 388 22.59 15.28 19.83
C TRP A 388 22.93 16.30 18.73
N ASN A 389 21.96 16.63 17.87
CA ASN A 389 22.15 17.62 16.80
C ASN A 389 22.18 19.07 17.32
N ASN A 390 21.61 19.33 18.50
CA ASN A 390 21.62 20.63 19.16
C ASN A 390 22.86 20.89 20.03
N ILE A 391 23.74 19.90 20.23
CA ILE A 391 25.02 20.12 20.92
C ILE A 391 25.90 21.02 20.07
N VAL A 392 26.32 22.16 20.64
CA VAL A 392 27.32 23.06 20.05
C VAL A 392 28.71 22.54 20.42
N TRP A 393 29.44 22.08 19.41
CA TRP A 393 30.80 21.51 19.45
C TRP A 393 31.50 21.70 18.11
N ASP A 394 32.83 21.61 18.09
CA ASP A 394 33.60 21.50 16.86
C ASP A 394 33.43 20.10 16.22
N ALA A 395 33.68 20.02 14.92
CA ALA A 395 33.49 18.79 14.16
C ALA A 395 34.42 17.65 14.63
N ALA A 396 35.66 17.95 15.03
CA ALA A 396 36.63 16.93 15.42
C ALA A 396 36.24 16.27 16.75
N THR A 397 35.81 17.04 17.75
CA THR A 397 35.26 16.52 19.02
C THR A 397 33.96 15.76 18.80
N ARG A 398 33.06 16.24 17.92
CA ARG A 398 31.84 15.51 17.54
C ARG A 398 32.16 14.13 16.97
N ASP A 399 33.01 14.08 15.95
CA ASP A 399 33.37 12.84 15.26
C ASP A 399 34.16 11.88 16.15
N SER A 400 35.01 12.41 17.04
CA SER A 400 35.76 11.61 18.03
C SER A 400 34.83 10.96 19.05
N ASN A 401 33.87 11.70 19.62
CA ASN A 401 32.87 11.16 20.54
C ASN A 401 31.99 10.12 19.85
N TYR A 402 31.48 10.44 18.66
CA TYR A 402 30.61 9.55 17.90
C TYR A 402 31.30 8.24 17.50
N SER A 403 32.53 8.30 16.98
CA SER A 403 33.29 7.11 16.60
C SER A 403 33.68 6.25 17.81
N CYS A 404 34.11 6.87 18.92
CA CYS A 404 34.38 6.16 20.17
C CYS A 404 33.14 5.40 20.68
N MET A 405 32.00 6.10 20.77
CA MET A 405 30.72 5.53 21.16
C MET A 405 30.27 4.40 20.22
N LYS A 406 30.44 4.58 18.90
CA LYS A 406 30.07 3.58 17.88
C LYS A 406 30.96 2.34 17.90
N ASN A 407 32.24 2.49 18.20
CA ASN A 407 33.15 1.35 18.30
C ASN A 407 32.86 0.51 19.56
N LEU A 408 32.57 1.15 20.70
CA LEU A 408 32.38 0.47 21.98
C LEU A 408 30.95 -0.03 22.23
N PHE A 409 29.94 0.82 21.99
CA PHE A 409 28.59 0.69 22.58
C PHE A 409 27.45 0.52 21.56
N TYR A 410 27.76 0.46 20.25
CA TYR A 410 26.77 0.20 19.21
C TYR A 410 26.27 -1.25 19.25
N VAL A 411 24.94 -1.41 19.28
CA VAL A 411 24.26 -2.71 19.42
C VAL A 411 23.27 -3.02 18.30
N GLY A 412 22.99 -2.09 17.39
CA GLY A 412 22.10 -2.34 16.25
C GLY A 412 21.38 -1.09 15.76
N GLN A 413 20.28 -1.29 15.05
CA GLN A 413 19.40 -0.23 14.54
C GLN A 413 17.98 -0.37 15.10
N VAL A 414 17.17 0.68 14.99
CA VAL A 414 15.74 0.62 15.33
C VAL A 414 14.99 -0.16 14.26
N ASP A 415 14.05 -1.02 14.67
CA ASP A 415 13.23 -1.82 13.76
C ASP A 415 12.14 -0.97 13.07
N ASP A 416 12.36 -0.62 11.80
CA ASP A 416 11.39 0.11 10.97
C ASP A 416 10.27 -0.79 10.38
N ARG A 417 10.32 -2.13 10.52
CA ARG A 417 9.36 -3.06 9.89
C ARG A 417 7.92 -2.81 10.35
N HIS A 418 7.75 -2.44 11.62
CA HIS A 418 6.47 -2.08 12.23
C HIS A 418 6.13 -0.59 12.12
N SER A 419 6.94 0.21 11.40
CA SER A 419 6.67 1.63 11.20
C SER A 419 5.39 1.87 10.41
N ILE A 420 4.75 3.02 10.66
CA ILE A 420 3.55 3.47 9.94
C ILE A 420 3.78 3.47 8.41
N ARG A 421 5.01 3.74 7.95
CA ARG A 421 5.37 3.75 6.52
C ARG A 421 5.29 2.37 5.88
N CYS A 422 5.84 1.35 6.55
CA CYS A 422 5.79 -0.03 6.08
C CYS A 422 4.37 -0.61 6.19
N LEU A 423 3.65 -0.30 7.27
CA LEU A 423 2.33 -0.87 7.54
C LEU A 423 1.19 -0.16 6.77
N PHE A 424 1.44 1.05 6.24
CA PHE A 424 0.48 1.84 5.45
C PHE A 424 -0.13 1.05 4.29
N THR A 425 0.69 0.37 3.49
CA THR A 425 0.22 -0.40 2.32
C THR A 425 -0.74 -1.52 2.74
N ASN A 426 -0.43 -2.22 3.84
CA ASN A 426 -1.29 -3.29 4.36
C ASN A 426 -2.64 -2.76 4.85
N TYR A 427 -2.64 -1.65 5.61
CA TYR A 427 -3.90 -1.03 6.07
C TYR A 427 -4.71 -0.40 4.93
N MET A 428 -4.05 0.18 3.92
CA MET A 428 -4.71 0.70 2.71
C MET A 428 -5.43 -0.43 1.95
N LEU A 429 -4.77 -1.58 1.76
CA LEU A 429 -5.40 -2.75 1.12
C LEU A 429 -6.56 -3.31 1.95
N LEU A 430 -6.42 -3.35 3.27
CA LEU A 430 -7.51 -3.72 4.18
C LEU A 430 -8.70 -2.75 4.06
N ALA A 431 -8.46 -1.44 4.02
CA ALA A 431 -9.50 -0.43 3.86
C ALA A 431 -10.28 -0.58 2.54
N PHE A 432 -9.59 -0.86 1.43
CA PHE A 432 -10.26 -1.15 0.16
C PHE A 432 -11.07 -2.46 0.20
N ALA A 433 -10.56 -3.51 0.85
CA ALA A 433 -11.31 -4.76 1.04
C ALA A 433 -12.59 -4.54 1.89
N CYS A 434 -12.49 -3.78 2.99
CA CYS A 434 -13.64 -3.39 3.81
C CYS A 434 -14.66 -2.56 3.01
N LEU A 435 -14.21 -1.62 2.17
CA LEU A 435 -15.10 -0.81 1.31
C LEU A 435 -15.81 -1.69 0.26
N LEU A 436 -15.13 -2.65 -0.36
CA LEU A 436 -15.74 -3.59 -1.29
C LEU A 436 -16.79 -4.47 -0.58
N MET A 437 -16.46 -5.01 0.59
CA MET A 437 -17.41 -5.77 1.42
C MET A 437 -18.63 -4.94 1.81
N LEU A 438 -18.45 -3.66 2.17
CA LEU A 438 -19.54 -2.73 2.46
C LEU A 438 -20.45 -2.52 1.24
N VAL A 439 -19.88 -2.29 0.05
CA VAL A 439 -20.67 -2.10 -1.19
C VAL A 439 -21.42 -3.36 -1.57
N VAL A 440 -20.82 -4.54 -1.42
CA VAL A 440 -21.48 -5.83 -1.63
C VAL A 440 -22.61 -6.04 -0.62
N LEU A 441 -22.39 -5.75 0.66
CA LEU A 441 -23.40 -5.84 1.71
C LEU A 441 -24.58 -4.89 1.44
N VAL A 442 -24.32 -3.63 1.08
CA VAL A 442 -25.38 -2.67 0.73
C VAL A 442 -26.18 -3.13 -0.48
N LYS A 443 -25.52 -3.68 -1.53
CA LYS A 443 -26.22 -4.26 -2.68
C LYS A 443 -27.03 -5.50 -2.33
N PHE A 444 -26.53 -6.36 -1.45
CA PHE A 444 -27.23 -7.53 -0.95
C PHE A 444 -28.47 -7.15 -0.14
N LEU A 445 -28.35 -6.21 0.81
CA LEU A 445 -29.46 -5.67 1.58
C LEU A 445 -30.50 -4.95 0.70
N ALA A 446 -30.05 -4.24 -0.34
CA ALA A 446 -30.95 -3.64 -1.34
C ALA A 446 -31.68 -4.71 -2.18
N ALA A 447 -31.01 -5.81 -2.53
CA ALA A 447 -31.62 -6.94 -3.24
C ALA A 447 -32.60 -7.74 -2.35
N LEU A 448 -32.41 -7.74 -1.04
CA LEU A 448 -33.36 -8.27 -0.05
C LEU A 448 -34.58 -7.38 0.19
N GLN A 449 -34.72 -6.23 -0.50
CA GLN A 449 -35.97 -5.50 -0.52
C GLN A 449 -37.02 -6.32 -1.29
N PHE A 450 -37.82 -7.09 -0.54
CA PHE A 450 -39.11 -7.64 -0.98
C PHE A 450 -40.14 -6.53 -1.17
N GLY A 451 -39.83 -5.57 -2.04
CA GLY A 451 -40.75 -4.53 -2.46
C GLY A 451 -41.88 -5.16 -3.28
N ASN A 452 -43.13 -4.78 -2.97
CA ASN A 452 -44.24 -5.02 -3.88
C ASN A 452 -43.84 -4.50 -5.27
N LYS A 453 -43.79 -5.38 -6.28
CA LYS A 453 -43.53 -4.99 -7.66
C LYS A 453 -44.52 -3.87 -8.02
N LYS A 454 -44.02 -2.63 -8.17
CA LYS A 454 -44.77 -1.63 -8.94
C LYS A 454 -44.97 -2.26 -10.31
N ARG A 455 -46.23 -2.46 -10.69
CA ARG A 455 -46.56 -2.90 -12.05
C ARG A 455 -45.84 -1.94 -13.00
N PRO A 456 -45.13 -2.44 -14.03
CA PRO A 456 -44.49 -1.55 -14.99
C PRO A 456 -45.55 -0.60 -15.54
N VAL A 457 -45.20 0.69 -15.71
CA VAL A 457 -46.12 1.65 -16.33
C VAL A 457 -46.54 1.06 -17.68
N PRO A 458 -47.85 0.88 -17.95
CA PRO A 458 -48.29 0.23 -19.18
C PRO A 458 -47.69 1.01 -20.37
N PRO A 459 -47.00 0.33 -21.30
CA PRO A 459 -46.24 1.02 -22.33
C PRO A 459 -47.19 1.81 -23.22
N SER A 460 -47.01 3.12 -23.26
CA SER A 460 -47.81 4.06 -24.07
C SER A 460 -47.50 4.00 -25.57
N LYS A 461 -46.98 2.86 -26.05
CA LYS A 461 -46.63 2.61 -27.45
C LYS A 461 -47.81 1.96 -28.16
N PHE A 462 -48.00 2.29 -29.42
CA PHE A 462 -48.91 1.56 -30.30
C PHE A 462 -48.42 0.12 -30.51
N VAL A 463 -49.32 -0.85 -30.43
CA VAL A 463 -49.05 -2.28 -30.59
C VAL A 463 -49.99 -2.85 -31.65
N VAL A 464 -49.42 -3.57 -32.61
CA VAL A 464 -50.16 -4.33 -33.61
C VAL A 464 -50.14 -5.80 -33.21
N CYS A 465 -51.30 -6.34 -32.88
CA CYS A 465 -51.52 -7.77 -32.62
C CYS A 465 -51.86 -8.46 -33.94
N GLN A 466 -50.85 -8.92 -34.67
CA GLN A 466 -51.03 -9.69 -35.89
C GLN A 466 -51.48 -11.13 -35.56
N VAL A 467 -52.58 -11.57 -36.16
CA VAL A 467 -53.19 -12.89 -35.92
C VAL A 467 -53.31 -13.63 -37.26
N PRO A 468 -52.36 -14.50 -37.61
CA PRO A 468 -52.47 -15.34 -38.80
C PRO A 468 -53.32 -16.58 -38.48
N CYS A 469 -54.39 -16.81 -39.25
CA CYS A 469 -55.37 -17.88 -39.03
C CYS A 469 -55.36 -18.86 -40.22
N TYR A 470 -55.13 -20.16 -39.95
CA TYR A 470 -55.00 -21.19 -41.00
C TYR A 470 -55.95 -22.37 -40.76
N THR A 471 -57.06 -22.44 -41.49
CA THR A 471 -58.10 -23.48 -41.35
C THR A 471 -58.58 -23.75 -39.91
N GLU A 472 -58.45 -22.76 -39.02
CA GLU A 472 -58.78 -22.86 -37.59
C GLU A 472 -60.28 -22.98 -37.33
N ASP A 473 -60.64 -23.67 -36.24
CA ASP A 473 -62.00 -23.83 -35.74
C ASP A 473 -62.51 -22.60 -34.97
N ASP A 474 -63.83 -22.47 -34.86
CA ASP A 474 -64.51 -21.38 -34.14
C ASP A 474 -64.03 -21.25 -32.69
N ASP A 475 -63.85 -22.39 -32.03
CA ASP A 475 -63.49 -22.51 -30.62
C ASP A 475 -62.04 -22.04 -30.35
N SER A 476 -61.09 -22.30 -31.26
CA SER A 476 -59.70 -21.84 -31.17
C SER A 476 -59.50 -20.38 -31.58
N LEU A 477 -60.22 -19.91 -32.61
CA LEU A 477 -60.27 -18.50 -33.00
C LEU A 477 -60.86 -17.64 -31.87
N LEU A 478 -61.98 -18.06 -31.29
CA LEU A 478 -62.64 -17.37 -30.18
C LEU A 478 -61.74 -17.29 -28.93
N LYS A 479 -61.01 -18.37 -28.60
CA LYS A 479 -60.02 -18.36 -27.50
C LYS A 479 -58.86 -17.40 -27.78
N THR A 480 -58.36 -17.37 -29.00
CA THR A 480 -57.25 -16.49 -29.41
C THR A 480 -57.65 -15.01 -29.37
N ILE A 481 -58.80 -14.66 -29.94
CA ILE A 481 -59.32 -13.29 -29.94
C ILE A 481 -59.59 -12.81 -28.49
N ASN A 482 -60.25 -13.63 -27.66
CA ASN A 482 -60.48 -13.30 -26.24
C ASN A 482 -59.18 -13.18 -25.42
N SER A 483 -58.14 -13.94 -25.75
CA SER A 483 -56.83 -13.80 -25.10
C SER A 483 -56.11 -12.50 -25.51
N LEU A 484 -56.38 -11.96 -26.70
CA LEU A 484 -55.79 -10.72 -27.18
C LEU A 484 -56.55 -9.48 -26.69
N THR A 485 -57.88 -9.56 -26.54
CA THR A 485 -58.66 -8.46 -25.93
C THR A 485 -58.28 -8.27 -24.46
N THR A 486 -58.06 -9.35 -23.71
CA THR A 486 -57.69 -9.33 -22.27
C THR A 486 -56.25 -8.88 -21.97
N LEU A 487 -55.43 -8.54 -22.97
CA LEU A 487 -54.08 -8.00 -22.75
C LEU A 487 -54.08 -6.62 -22.07
N GLU A 488 -53.18 -6.41 -21.11
CA GLU A 488 -53.00 -5.16 -20.33
C GLU A 488 -52.58 -3.91 -21.14
N TYR A 489 -52.41 -4.00 -22.46
CA TYR A 489 -52.19 -2.84 -23.32
C TYR A 489 -53.46 -1.99 -23.45
N GLN A 490 -53.31 -0.66 -23.40
CA GLN A 490 -54.43 0.27 -23.59
C GLN A 490 -55.11 0.04 -24.96
N ASP A 491 -56.43 -0.13 -24.96
CA ASP A 491 -57.18 -0.47 -26.18
C ASP A 491 -57.08 0.60 -27.27
N ASN A 492 -56.99 1.89 -26.88
CA ASN A 492 -56.76 3.01 -27.81
C ASN A 492 -55.43 2.90 -28.60
N HIS A 493 -54.49 2.09 -28.13
CA HIS A 493 -53.18 1.85 -28.74
C HIS A 493 -53.03 0.41 -29.28
N LYS A 494 -54.10 -0.39 -29.28
CA LYS A 494 -54.13 -1.81 -29.65
C LYS A 494 -54.83 -1.97 -31.01
N LEU A 495 -54.10 -2.38 -32.04
CA LEU A 495 -54.66 -2.73 -33.35
C LEU A 495 -54.58 -4.25 -33.55
N MET A 496 -55.71 -4.94 -33.64
CA MET A 496 -55.73 -6.35 -34.04
C MET A 496 -55.75 -6.45 -35.57
N PHE A 497 -54.80 -7.18 -36.15
CA PHE A 497 -54.67 -7.37 -37.59
C PHE A 497 -54.76 -8.86 -37.92
N ILE A 498 -55.98 -9.32 -38.19
CA ILE A 498 -56.29 -10.73 -38.48
C ILE A 498 -56.08 -11.02 -39.97
N ILE A 499 -55.33 -12.07 -40.29
CA ILE A 499 -55.00 -12.51 -41.64
C ILE A 499 -55.49 -13.94 -41.80
N CYS A 500 -56.49 -14.14 -42.65
CA CYS A 500 -57.00 -15.48 -42.98
C CYS A 500 -56.31 -16.03 -44.24
N ASP A 501 -56.18 -17.35 -44.29
CA ASP A 501 -55.55 -18.13 -45.37
C ASP A 501 -56.31 -18.14 -46.71
N GLY A 502 -57.64 -17.98 -46.68
CA GLY A 502 -58.48 -17.82 -47.86
C GLY A 502 -59.90 -18.32 -47.65
N ASN A 503 -60.68 -18.44 -48.73
CA ASN A 503 -62.03 -19.01 -48.66
C ASN A 503 -62.00 -20.55 -48.66
N ILE A 504 -61.21 -21.13 -47.73
CA ILE A 504 -60.93 -22.56 -47.59
C ILE A 504 -61.69 -23.09 -46.37
N ILE A 505 -62.32 -24.25 -46.52
CA ILE A 505 -63.03 -24.93 -45.44
C ILE A 505 -62.09 -25.97 -44.82
N GLY A 506 -61.73 -25.79 -43.55
CA GLY A 506 -60.90 -26.72 -42.78
C GLY A 506 -61.61 -28.04 -42.48
N SER A 507 -60.85 -29.12 -42.26
CA SER A 507 -61.42 -30.43 -41.93
C SER A 507 -62.10 -30.41 -40.56
N GLY A 508 -63.44 -30.39 -40.56
CA GLY A 508 -64.26 -30.29 -39.34
C GLY A 508 -64.98 -28.95 -39.16
N ASN A 509 -64.79 -27.99 -40.05
CA ASN A 509 -65.50 -26.70 -40.04
C ASN A 509 -66.63 -26.67 -41.08
N ASP A 510 -67.77 -26.05 -40.71
CA ASP A 510 -68.91 -25.85 -41.62
C ASP A 510 -68.77 -24.60 -42.51
N LYS A 511 -67.78 -23.74 -42.23
CA LYS A 511 -67.58 -22.43 -42.86
C LYS A 511 -66.11 -22.17 -43.17
N PRO A 512 -65.80 -21.31 -44.17
CA PRO A 512 -64.43 -20.83 -44.38
C PRO A 512 -63.93 -19.95 -43.23
N THR A 513 -62.63 -20.00 -42.93
CA THR A 513 -62.00 -19.24 -41.83
C THR A 513 -62.31 -17.74 -41.82
N PRO A 514 -62.32 -16.99 -42.96
CA PRO A 514 -62.74 -15.59 -42.97
C PRO A 514 -64.18 -15.37 -42.50
N ARG A 515 -65.10 -16.31 -42.78
CA ARG A 515 -66.50 -16.20 -42.36
C ARG A 515 -66.66 -16.50 -40.88
N ILE A 516 -65.92 -17.47 -40.35
CA ILE A 516 -65.86 -17.75 -38.91
C ILE A 516 -65.38 -16.51 -38.14
N VAL A 517 -64.29 -15.86 -38.59
CA VAL A 517 -63.80 -14.61 -37.98
C VAL A 517 -64.83 -13.48 -38.04
N LEU A 518 -65.53 -13.28 -39.15
CA LEU A 518 -66.58 -12.26 -39.27
C LEU A 518 -67.77 -12.54 -38.35
N ASP A 519 -68.18 -13.80 -38.23
CA ASP A 519 -69.29 -14.22 -37.35
C ASP A 519 -68.91 -14.03 -35.86
N ILE A 520 -67.66 -14.36 -35.45
CA ILE A 520 -67.12 -14.09 -34.10
C ILE A 520 -67.08 -12.58 -33.80
N LEU A 521 -66.72 -11.75 -34.78
CA LEU A 521 -66.67 -10.29 -34.63
C LEU A 521 -68.04 -9.61 -34.74
N GLY A 522 -69.12 -10.37 -34.99
CA GLY A 522 -70.49 -9.85 -35.06
C GLY A 522 -70.76 -8.98 -36.29
N VAL A 523 -70.08 -9.23 -37.41
CA VAL A 523 -70.30 -8.52 -38.67
C VAL A 523 -71.47 -9.16 -39.43
N ASP A 524 -72.52 -8.38 -39.68
CA ASP A 524 -73.73 -8.82 -40.39
C ASP A 524 -73.39 -9.24 -41.85
N PRO A 525 -74.11 -10.21 -42.47
CA PRO A 525 -73.64 -10.98 -43.62
C PRO A 525 -73.22 -10.27 -44.92
#